data_AF-A0A0F9XB38-F1
#
_entry.id   AF-A0A0F9XB38-F1
#
_cell.length_a   1.000
_cell.length_b   1.000
_cell.length_c   1.000
_cell.angle_alpha   90.00
_cell.angle_beta   90.00
_cell.angle_gamma   90.00
#
_symmetry.space_group_name_H-M   'P 1'
#
loop_
_entity.id
_entity.type
_entity.pdbx_description
1 polymer ?
#
loop_
_entity_poly.entity_id
_entity_poly.type
_entity_poly.pdbx_seq_one_letter_code
_entity_poly.pdbx_strand_id
1 'polypeptide(L)'
;MIKFLPSYVGSKKQWVDRLAPLFKGDEFIEYFCGSAVLSANLASKAILNDIDPEIYKILKYFNRQEVPETFSSHDYYRVRSEPDWWRHAYCLQRMSFSGVFRYSKNGYNVPIKKSKDGEPIGPVSVVEEYAEALARWEELKPIVTDMHYSELPYGLAHGRVAILDPPYDGSQAAYNVSNFSYGAYWNYVDGLKHHAKAIVIFDRLSNLEQRGITPLDTRSMRVAGHYDGDIEAVGVYFAGAWLSTWSTEEKEPKNRRKASKPKKEPAKAVKIDVASSETIDLDEPTEKPKRKLTYKPHSLKEVTCKKCKKNFSYMYSFGKPRLICDECK
;
A
#
# COMPACT_ATOMS: atom_id res chain seq x y z
N MET A 1 6.31 12.31 -8.63
CA MET A 1 6.08 11.49 -7.43
C MET A 1 6.28 10.05 -7.83
N ILE A 2 7.23 9.37 -7.17
CA ILE A 2 7.61 7.99 -7.49
C ILE A 2 6.56 7.01 -6.95
N LYS A 3 6.31 5.93 -7.70
CA LYS A 3 5.42 4.84 -7.30
C LYS A 3 6.02 3.51 -7.71
N PHE A 4 6.17 2.57 -6.78
CA PHE A 4 6.55 1.19 -7.12
C PHE A 4 5.35 0.36 -7.60
N LEU A 5 4.13 0.74 -7.21
CA LEU A 5 2.89 0.25 -7.82
C LEU A 5 2.08 1.46 -8.31
N PRO A 6 1.71 1.56 -9.60
CA PRO A 6 1.07 2.76 -10.16
C PRO A 6 -0.24 3.16 -9.47
N SER A 7 -0.94 2.16 -8.95
CA SER A 7 -2.21 2.30 -8.25
C SER A 7 -2.31 1.24 -7.16
N TYR A 8 -2.88 1.61 -6.02
CA TYR A 8 -3.12 0.73 -4.89
C TYR A 8 -4.22 1.34 -4.00
N VAL A 9 -5.20 0.52 -3.63
CA VAL A 9 -6.26 0.94 -2.70
C VAL A 9 -5.64 1.24 -1.34
N GLY A 10 -5.99 2.38 -0.74
CA GLY A 10 -5.38 2.83 0.52
C GLY A 10 -4.07 3.58 0.36
N SER A 11 -3.61 3.86 -0.87
CA SER A 11 -2.36 4.59 -1.10
C SER A 11 -2.28 5.90 -0.29
N LYS A 12 -1.14 6.08 0.39
CA LYS A 12 -0.80 7.23 1.22
C LYS A 12 -0.16 8.39 0.46
N LYS A 13 -0.35 8.44 -0.88
CA LYS A 13 0.15 9.52 -1.75
C LYS A 13 -0.15 10.92 -1.20
N GLN A 14 -1.35 11.15 -0.66
CA GLN A 14 -1.76 12.47 -0.15
C GLN A 14 -1.02 12.89 1.11
N TRP A 15 -0.39 11.96 1.82
CA TRP A 15 0.38 12.23 3.04
C TRP A 15 1.85 12.52 2.77
N VAL A 16 2.36 12.23 1.57
CA VAL A 16 3.78 12.42 1.23
C VAL A 16 4.23 13.85 1.51
N ASP A 17 3.53 14.84 0.97
CA ASP A 17 3.92 16.26 1.12
C ASP A 17 3.73 16.76 2.56
N ARG A 18 2.75 16.22 3.29
CA ARG A 18 2.48 16.58 4.69
C ARG A 18 3.54 16.01 5.64
N LEU A 19 4.04 14.81 5.37
CA LEU A 19 5.06 14.12 6.17
C LEU A 19 6.49 14.50 5.78
N ALA A 20 6.70 15.07 4.58
CA ALA A 20 8.03 15.45 4.11
C ALA A 20 8.80 16.38 5.05
N PRO A 21 8.20 17.43 5.67
CA PRO A 21 8.91 18.29 6.61
C PRO A 21 9.42 17.56 7.85
N LEU A 22 8.81 16.44 8.24
CA LEU A 22 9.17 15.69 9.44
C LEU A 22 10.19 14.58 9.17
N PHE A 23 10.05 13.88 8.03
CA PHE A 23 10.69 12.57 7.84
C PHE A 23 11.44 12.40 6.52
N LYS A 24 11.54 13.43 5.68
CA LYS A 24 12.30 13.32 4.43
C LYS A 24 13.79 13.11 4.73
N GLY A 25 14.37 12.05 4.17
CA GLY A 25 15.76 11.64 4.35
C GLY A 25 15.97 10.62 5.47
N ASP A 26 14.93 10.27 6.25
CA ASP A 26 15.06 9.28 7.32
C ASP A 26 15.06 7.83 6.80
N GLU A 27 15.58 6.90 7.61
CA GLU A 27 15.44 5.47 7.36
C GLU A 27 14.05 4.98 7.81
N PHE A 28 13.36 4.23 6.94
CA PHE A 28 11.99 3.78 7.18
C PHE A 28 11.92 2.26 7.37
N ILE A 29 10.92 1.82 8.14
CA ILE A 29 10.38 0.46 8.08
C ILE A 29 8.86 0.56 7.89
N GLU A 30 8.34 0.01 6.80
CA GLU A 30 6.90 -0.07 6.54
C GLU A 30 6.42 -1.50 6.84
N TYR A 31 5.58 -1.65 7.87
CA TYR A 31 5.09 -2.96 8.31
C TYR A 31 4.00 -3.54 7.39
N PHE A 32 3.30 -2.66 6.67
CA PHE A 32 2.23 -2.96 5.72
C PHE A 32 2.44 -2.07 4.49
N CYS A 33 3.46 -2.39 3.69
CA CYS A 33 3.96 -1.42 2.74
C CYS A 33 3.00 -1.17 1.56
N GLY A 34 2.22 -2.16 1.11
CA GLY A 34 1.36 -2.01 -0.07
C GLY A 34 2.14 -1.46 -1.27
N SER A 35 1.84 -0.23 -1.69
CA SER A 35 2.58 0.46 -2.77
C SER A 35 3.91 1.10 -2.36
N ALA A 36 4.26 1.10 -1.07
CA ALA A 36 5.44 1.70 -0.46
C ALA A 36 5.68 3.18 -0.88
N VAL A 37 4.59 3.94 -1.05
CA VAL A 37 4.64 5.30 -1.62
C VAL A 37 5.36 6.28 -0.71
N LEU A 38 5.35 6.04 0.61
CA LEU A 38 6.06 6.87 1.57
C LEU A 38 7.56 6.64 1.47
N SER A 39 8.03 5.39 1.54
CA SER A 39 9.45 5.06 1.35
C SER A 39 10.00 5.47 0.00
N ALA A 40 9.21 5.29 -1.07
CA ALA A 40 9.62 5.67 -2.42
C ALA A 40 9.95 7.18 -2.54
N ASN A 41 9.29 8.04 -1.76
CA ASN A 41 9.43 9.50 -1.89
C ASN A 41 10.14 10.18 -0.72
N LEU A 42 10.17 9.58 0.47
CA LEU A 42 10.67 10.22 1.69
C LEU A 42 11.91 9.54 2.26
N ALA A 43 12.06 8.22 2.15
CA ALA A 43 13.09 7.50 2.89
C ALA A 43 14.48 7.61 2.25
N SER A 44 15.55 7.57 3.05
CA SER A 44 16.91 7.35 2.53
C SER A 44 17.27 5.86 2.40
N LYS A 45 16.70 5.01 3.27
CA LYS A 45 16.72 3.55 3.21
C LYS A 45 15.39 3.00 3.69
N ALA A 46 15.00 1.81 3.22
CA ALA A 46 13.73 1.22 3.61
C ALA A 46 13.80 -0.30 3.85
N ILE A 47 13.05 -0.74 4.86
CA ILE A 47 12.58 -2.12 4.99
C ILE A 47 11.09 -2.11 4.64
N LEU A 48 10.70 -2.90 3.65
CA LEU A 48 9.34 -2.98 3.13
C LEU A 48 8.78 -4.36 3.45
N ASN A 49 7.78 -4.43 4.31
CA ASN A 49 7.10 -5.67 4.66
C ASN A 49 5.64 -5.64 4.20
N ASP A 50 5.20 -6.72 3.58
CA ASP A 50 3.78 -6.95 3.31
C ASP A 50 3.48 -8.45 3.40
N ILE A 51 2.40 -8.81 4.10
CA ILE A 51 2.01 -10.22 4.25
C ILE A 51 1.45 -10.81 2.94
N ASP A 52 1.05 -9.96 1.99
CA ASP A 52 0.59 -10.42 0.68
C ASP A 52 1.78 -10.95 -0.15
N PRO A 53 1.82 -12.26 -0.45
CA PRO A 53 2.95 -12.87 -1.14
C PRO A 53 3.15 -12.34 -2.57
N GLU A 54 2.09 -11.86 -3.24
CA GLU A 54 2.22 -11.30 -4.59
C GLU A 54 2.78 -9.88 -4.53
N ILE A 55 2.43 -9.08 -3.51
CA ILE A 55 3.06 -7.77 -3.27
C ILE A 55 4.54 -7.95 -2.97
N TYR A 56 4.88 -8.87 -2.06
CA TYR A 56 6.26 -9.24 -1.79
C TYR A 56 7.00 -9.63 -3.06
N LYS A 57 6.43 -10.52 -3.88
CA LYS A 57 7.06 -11.01 -5.11
C LYS A 57 7.30 -9.89 -6.13
N ILE A 58 6.32 -9.00 -6.34
CA ILE A 58 6.44 -7.86 -7.26
C ILE A 58 7.55 -6.92 -6.79
N LEU A 59 7.55 -6.55 -5.51
CA LEU A 59 8.56 -5.65 -4.95
C LEU A 59 9.95 -6.31 -4.93
N LYS A 60 10.06 -7.57 -4.49
CA LYS A 60 11.31 -8.32 -4.44
C LYS A 60 11.99 -8.42 -5.81
N TYR A 61 11.20 -8.52 -6.87
CA TYR A 61 11.67 -8.62 -8.25
C TYR A 61 11.27 -7.39 -9.08
N PHE A 62 11.24 -6.21 -8.45
CA PHE A 62 10.78 -4.98 -9.10
C PHE A 62 11.58 -4.64 -10.36
N ASN A 63 12.89 -4.87 -10.36
CA ASN A 63 13.75 -4.67 -11.54
C ASN A 63 13.58 -5.71 -12.67
N ARG A 64 12.69 -6.70 -12.49
CA ARG A 64 12.36 -7.73 -13.48
C ARG A 64 10.95 -7.54 -14.06
N GLN A 65 10.33 -6.38 -13.85
CA GLN A 65 9.07 -6.07 -14.50
C GLN A 65 9.28 -5.94 -16.01
N GLU A 66 8.33 -6.44 -16.77
CA GLU A 66 8.26 -6.41 -18.22
C GLU A 66 7.30 -5.27 -18.61
N VAL A 67 7.87 -4.16 -19.09
CA VAL A 67 7.15 -2.94 -19.43
C VAL A 67 7.37 -2.64 -20.91
N PRO A 68 6.48 -3.11 -21.82
CA PRO A 68 6.60 -2.79 -23.23
C PRO A 68 6.30 -1.31 -23.50
N GLU A 69 6.77 -0.80 -24.65
CA GLU A 69 6.53 0.58 -25.08
C GLU A 69 5.04 0.94 -25.09
N THR A 70 4.22 -0.01 -25.54
CA THR A 70 2.77 0.09 -25.57
C THR A 70 2.18 -1.19 -24.96
N PHE A 71 1.21 -1.03 -24.06
CA PHE A 71 0.50 -2.13 -23.44
C PHE A 71 -1.00 -2.00 -23.72
N SER A 72 -1.54 -2.91 -24.53
CA SER A 72 -2.91 -2.85 -25.04
C SER A 72 -3.92 -3.60 -24.17
N SER A 73 -5.21 -3.45 -24.47
CA SER A 73 -6.27 -4.27 -23.86
C SER A 73 -6.11 -5.76 -24.18
N HIS A 74 -5.64 -6.10 -25.39
CA HIS A 74 -5.33 -7.47 -25.79
C HIS A 74 -4.20 -8.05 -24.91
N ASP A 75 -3.12 -7.30 -24.70
CA ASP A 75 -2.03 -7.71 -23.81
C ASP A 75 -2.53 -7.90 -22.38
N TYR A 76 -3.34 -6.97 -21.88
CA TYR A 76 -3.94 -7.06 -20.55
C TYR A 76 -4.68 -8.39 -20.34
N TYR A 77 -5.56 -8.78 -21.27
CA TYR A 77 -6.33 -10.02 -21.15
C TYR A 77 -5.48 -11.29 -21.32
N ARG A 78 -4.42 -11.22 -22.13
CA ARG A 78 -3.45 -12.30 -22.28
C ARG A 78 -2.65 -12.49 -20.99
N VAL A 79 -1.89 -11.48 -20.56
CA VAL A 79 -0.90 -11.64 -19.46
C VAL A 79 -1.53 -11.81 -18.09
N ARG A 80 -2.72 -11.24 -17.85
CA ARG A 80 -3.39 -11.35 -16.53
C ARG A 80 -3.70 -12.80 -16.12
N SER A 81 -3.76 -13.72 -17.08
CA SER A 81 -4.09 -15.13 -16.87
C SER A 81 -2.84 -16.02 -16.83
N GLU A 82 -1.67 -15.45 -17.15
CA GLU A 82 -0.40 -16.17 -17.16
C GLU A 82 0.09 -16.41 -15.72
N PRO A 83 0.77 -17.54 -15.42
CA PRO A 83 1.30 -17.82 -14.07
C PRO A 83 2.28 -16.76 -13.54
N ASP A 84 2.94 -16.05 -14.45
CA ASP A 84 3.91 -15.00 -14.18
C ASP A 84 3.41 -13.59 -14.53
N TRP A 85 2.09 -13.39 -14.50
CA TRP A 85 1.43 -12.08 -14.64
C TRP A 85 2.08 -10.96 -13.79
N TRP A 86 2.65 -11.33 -12.64
CA TRP A 86 3.33 -10.41 -11.72
C TRP A 86 4.49 -9.65 -12.37
N ARG A 87 5.11 -10.18 -13.43
CA ARG A 87 6.13 -9.47 -14.23
C ARG A 87 5.55 -8.25 -14.94
N HIS A 88 4.26 -8.28 -15.26
CA HIS A 88 3.56 -7.19 -15.92
C HIS A 88 2.73 -6.36 -14.94
N ALA A 89 2.96 -6.46 -13.63
CA ALA A 89 2.12 -5.86 -12.61
C ALA A 89 2.02 -4.33 -12.75
N TYR A 90 3.11 -3.65 -13.16
CA TYR A 90 3.11 -2.21 -13.40
C TYR A 90 2.10 -1.82 -14.49
N CYS A 91 2.14 -2.51 -15.65
CA CYS A 91 1.20 -2.31 -16.75
C CYS A 91 -0.23 -2.70 -16.39
N LEU A 92 -0.41 -3.87 -15.76
CA LEU A 92 -1.72 -4.36 -15.30
C LEU A 92 -2.37 -3.35 -14.35
N GLN A 93 -1.65 -2.85 -13.35
CA GLN A 93 -2.19 -1.88 -12.41
C GLN A 93 -2.56 -0.55 -13.06
N ARG A 94 -1.81 -0.11 -14.08
CA ARG A 94 -2.14 1.12 -14.83
C ARG A 94 -3.49 1.02 -15.53
N MET A 95 -3.79 -0.13 -16.12
CA MET A 95 -5.03 -0.35 -16.86
C MET A 95 -6.20 -0.81 -15.99
N SER A 96 -5.96 -1.18 -14.73
CA SER A 96 -6.97 -1.79 -13.88
C SER A 96 -7.97 -0.79 -13.30
N PHE A 97 -9.22 -1.24 -13.16
CA PHE A 97 -10.29 -0.43 -12.61
C PHE A 97 -9.98 -0.01 -11.16
N SER A 98 -10.03 1.31 -10.92
CA SER A 98 -9.98 1.92 -9.58
C SER A 98 -8.77 1.54 -8.71
N GLY A 99 -7.66 1.13 -9.32
CA GLY A 99 -6.45 0.76 -8.59
C GLY A 99 -6.60 -0.45 -7.66
N VAL A 100 -7.63 -1.26 -7.90
CA VAL A 100 -7.84 -2.49 -7.15
C VAL A 100 -6.69 -3.45 -7.44
N PHE A 101 -6.17 -4.08 -6.40
CA PHE A 101 -5.21 -5.18 -6.52
C PHE A 101 -5.93 -6.46 -6.09
N ARG A 102 -6.20 -7.35 -7.05
CA ARG A 102 -6.90 -8.61 -6.77
C ARG A 102 -6.44 -9.70 -7.73
N TYR A 103 -6.23 -10.88 -7.17
CA TYR A 103 -5.81 -12.05 -7.90
C TYR A 103 -6.49 -13.29 -7.31
N SER A 104 -6.30 -14.42 -7.97
CA SER A 104 -6.80 -15.73 -7.56
C SER A 104 -5.83 -16.80 -8.04
N LYS A 105 -6.18 -18.07 -7.82
CA LYS A 105 -5.45 -19.20 -8.42
C LYS A 105 -5.33 -19.15 -9.95
N ASN A 106 -6.20 -18.38 -10.63
CA ASN A 106 -6.19 -18.21 -12.08
C ASN A 106 -5.45 -16.92 -12.52
N GLY A 107 -4.65 -16.32 -11.64
CA GLY A 107 -3.92 -15.08 -11.92
C GLY A 107 -4.70 -13.81 -11.54
N TYR A 108 -4.31 -12.71 -12.17
CA TYR A 108 -4.79 -11.36 -11.89
C TYR A 108 -6.23 -11.14 -12.41
N ASN A 109 -7.16 -10.80 -11.50
CA ASN A 109 -8.60 -10.89 -11.76
C ASN A 109 -9.35 -9.54 -11.66
N VAL A 110 -8.66 -8.41 -11.81
CA VAL A 110 -9.27 -7.05 -11.82
C VAL A 110 -9.80 -6.72 -13.22
N PRO A 111 -10.99 -6.12 -13.38
CA PRO A 111 -11.44 -5.69 -14.70
C PRO A 111 -10.59 -4.52 -15.23
N ILE A 112 -10.46 -4.44 -16.55
CA ILE A 112 -9.85 -3.28 -17.21
C ILE A 112 -10.72 -2.04 -16.96
N LYS A 113 -10.08 -0.89 -16.79
CA LYS A 113 -10.75 0.41 -16.72
C LYS A 113 -11.42 0.69 -18.07
N LYS A 114 -12.62 1.27 -18.00
CA LYS A 114 -13.40 1.68 -19.17
C LYS A 114 -13.47 3.20 -19.28
N SER A 115 -13.64 3.71 -20.50
CA SER A 115 -14.00 5.09 -20.82
C SER A 115 -15.43 5.39 -20.34
N LYS A 116 -15.88 6.63 -20.53
CA LYS A 116 -17.28 7.00 -20.24
C LYS A 116 -18.27 6.25 -21.14
N ASP A 117 -17.85 5.89 -22.34
CA ASP A 117 -18.66 5.21 -23.34
C ASP A 117 -18.69 3.69 -23.11
N GLY A 118 -17.97 3.19 -22.10
CA GLY A 118 -17.96 1.77 -21.73
C GLY A 118 -16.85 0.96 -22.38
N GLU A 119 -16.05 1.57 -23.27
CA GLU A 119 -14.95 0.91 -23.96
C GLU A 119 -13.70 0.78 -23.08
N PRO A 120 -12.90 -0.29 -23.23
CA PRO A 120 -11.60 -0.36 -22.57
C PRO A 120 -10.78 0.90 -22.82
N ILE A 121 -10.04 1.36 -21.81
CA ILE A 121 -9.10 2.46 -22.06
C ILE A 121 -8.11 2.07 -23.16
N GLY A 122 -7.69 3.05 -23.96
CA GLY A 122 -6.70 2.85 -25.01
C GLY A 122 -5.36 2.31 -24.49
N PRO A 123 -4.46 1.91 -25.40
CA PRO A 123 -3.13 1.44 -25.02
C PRO A 123 -2.42 2.45 -24.11
N VAL A 124 -1.73 1.92 -23.10
CA VAL A 124 -0.98 2.76 -22.14
C VAL A 124 0.51 2.60 -22.38
N SER A 125 1.24 3.70 -22.26
CA SER A 125 2.70 3.67 -22.11
C SER A 125 3.05 4.08 -20.70
N VAL A 126 3.86 3.26 -20.04
CA VAL A 126 4.33 3.49 -18.67
C VAL A 126 5.85 3.34 -18.54
N VAL A 127 6.56 3.36 -19.67
CA VAL A 127 8.01 3.16 -19.73
C VAL A 127 8.74 4.23 -18.92
N GLU A 128 8.43 5.52 -19.15
CA GLU A 128 9.06 6.63 -18.44
C GLU A 128 8.73 6.59 -16.94
N GLU A 129 7.45 6.41 -16.58
CA GLU A 129 7.02 6.29 -15.19
C GLU A 129 7.74 5.13 -14.47
N TYR A 130 7.89 3.97 -15.13
CA TYR A 130 8.60 2.81 -14.58
C TYR A 130 10.11 3.04 -14.50
N ALA A 131 10.72 3.67 -15.50
CA ALA A 131 12.15 3.98 -15.49
C ALA A 131 12.54 4.90 -14.33
N GLU A 132 11.73 5.94 -14.05
CA GLU A 132 11.92 6.79 -12.87
C GLU A 132 11.77 5.98 -11.56
N ALA A 133 10.77 5.11 -11.49
CA ALA A 133 10.55 4.27 -10.32
C ALA A 133 11.68 3.24 -10.12
N LEU A 134 12.22 2.69 -11.20
CA LEU A 134 13.33 1.75 -11.18
C LEU A 134 14.62 2.41 -10.71
N ALA A 135 14.95 3.59 -11.26
CA ALA A 135 16.11 4.37 -10.81
C ALA A 135 16.05 4.64 -9.31
N ARG A 136 14.86 5.03 -8.82
CA ARG A 136 14.63 5.23 -7.39
C ARG A 136 14.73 3.94 -6.57
N TRP A 137 14.22 2.83 -7.09
CA TRP A 137 14.33 1.52 -6.44
C TRP A 137 15.80 1.08 -6.28
N GLU A 138 16.61 1.30 -7.31
CA GLU A 138 18.04 1.00 -7.33
C GLU A 138 18.87 1.91 -6.41
N GLU A 139 18.45 3.16 -6.23
CA GLU A 139 19.01 4.07 -5.24
C GLU A 139 18.67 3.62 -3.82
N LEU A 140 17.39 3.33 -3.56
CA LEU A 140 16.86 2.99 -2.23
C LEU A 140 17.35 1.62 -1.72
N LYS A 141 17.55 0.66 -2.64
CA LYS A 141 17.96 -0.74 -2.36
C LYS A 141 17.19 -1.35 -1.18
N PRO A 142 15.85 -1.35 -1.21
CA PRO A 142 15.08 -1.74 -0.03
C PRO A 142 15.24 -3.23 0.30
N ILE A 143 15.15 -3.54 1.59
CA ILE A 143 14.99 -4.92 2.05
C ILE A 143 13.50 -5.23 2.01
N VAL A 144 13.10 -6.26 1.25
CA VAL A 144 11.69 -6.66 1.08
C VAL A 144 11.44 -7.98 1.81
N THR A 145 10.38 -8.05 2.62
CA THR A 145 9.98 -9.23 3.41
C THR A 145 8.48 -9.52 3.31
N ASP A 146 8.08 -10.78 3.53
CA ASP A 146 6.71 -11.27 3.54
C ASP A 146 6.30 -11.88 4.89
N MET A 147 6.61 -11.17 5.97
CA MET A 147 6.37 -11.66 7.33
C MET A 147 5.07 -11.09 7.89
N HIS A 148 4.45 -11.81 8.82
CA HIS A 148 3.43 -11.20 9.66
C HIS A 148 4.06 -10.06 10.47
N TYR A 149 3.39 -8.92 10.62
CA TYR A 149 3.99 -7.71 11.22
C TYR A 149 4.59 -7.97 12.61
N SER A 150 3.97 -8.85 13.40
CA SER A 150 4.43 -9.18 14.76
C SER A 150 5.66 -10.07 14.81
N GLU A 151 6.04 -10.69 13.68
CA GLU A 151 7.23 -11.54 13.58
C GLU A 151 8.49 -10.71 13.27
N LEU A 152 8.31 -9.45 12.83
CA LEU A 152 9.43 -8.54 12.64
C LEU A 152 10.01 -8.15 14.02
N PRO A 153 11.32 -8.36 14.26
CA PRO A 153 11.94 -7.98 15.52
C PRO A 153 11.90 -6.47 15.72
N TYR A 154 11.54 -6.02 16.94
CA TYR A 154 11.53 -4.60 17.28
C TYR A 154 12.86 -3.88 17.01
N GLY A 155 13.99 -4.60 17.15
CA GLY A 155 15.32 -4.06 16.86
C GLY A 155 15.49 -3.55 15.43
N LEU A 156 14.70 -4.03 14.46
CA LEU A 156 14.71 -3.50 13.10
C LEU A 156 14.19 -2.06 13.01
N ALA A 157 13.34 -1.64 13.95
CA ALA A 157 12.85 -0.27 14.02
C ALA A 157 13.86 0.70 14.67
N HIS A 158 14.96 0.21 15.25
CA HIS A 158 15.90 1.06 15.97
C HIS A 158 16.47 2.18 15.10
N GLY A 159 16.25 3.43 15.53
CA GLY A 159 16.67 4.63 14.79
C GLY A 159 15.88 4.92 13.51
N ARG A 160 14.83 4.15 13.22
CA ARG A 160 14.00 4.29 12.01
C ARG A 160 12.62 4.87 12.31
N VAL A 161 12.01 5.45 11.30
CA VAL A 161 10.59 5.80 11.31
C VAL A 161 9.81 4.52 11.00
N ALA A 162 9.00 4.07 11.97
CA ALA A 162 8.10 2.93 11.80
C ALA A 162 6.77 3.42 11.21
N ILE A 163 6.44 2.97 10.00
CA ILE A 163 5.20 3.28 9.32
C ILE A 163 4.26 2.08 9.43
N LEU A 164 3.04 2.32 9.94
CA LEU A 164 2.00 1.32 10.06
C LEU A 164 0.73 1.80 9.34
N ASP A 165 0.33 1.03 8.33
CA ASP A 165 -0.90 1.22 7.56
C ASP A 165 -1.69 -0.11 7.56
N PRO A 166 -2.17 -0.56 8.73
CA PRO A 166 -2.80 -1.86 8.85
C PRO A 166 -4.13 -1.91 8.11
N PRO A 167 -4.71 -3.11 7.92
CA PRO A 167 -6.12 -3.23 7.63
C PRO A 167 -6.97 -2.56 8.71
N TYR A 168 -7.82 -1.58 8.33
CA TYR A 168 -8.59 -0.79 9.29
C TYR A 168 -9.70 -1.60 9.94
N ASP A 169 -9.82 -1.49 11.27
CA ASP A 169 -10.85 -2.21 12.02
C ASP A 169 -12.27 -1.81 11.56
N GLY A 170 -13.15 -2.81 11.44
CA GLY A 170 -14.50 -2.64 10.93
C GLY A 170 -14.61 -2.24 9.45
N SER A 171 -13.52 -2.24 8.68
CA SER A 171 -13.59 -2.00 7.23
C SER A 171 -13.97 -3.28 6.47
N GLN A 172 -14.44 -3.14 5.23
CA GLN A 172 -14.68 -4.26 4.32
C GLN A 172 -13.67 -4.22 3.16
N ALA A 173 -12.38 -4.36 3.47
CA ALA A 173 -11.36 -4.48 2.44
C ALA A 173 -11.11 -5.96 2.10
N ALA A 174 -10.78 -6.25 0.84
CA ALA A 174 -10.54 -7.63 0.39
C ALA A 174 -9.35 -8.30 1.10
N TYR A 175 -8.45 -7.51 1.67
CA TYR A 175 -7.29 -7.96 2.45
C TYR A 175 -7.57 -8.07 3.96
N ASN A 176 -8.81 -7.85 4.42
CA ASN A 176 -9.21 -8.13 5.80
C ASN A 176 -9.32 -9.64 5.99
N VAL A 177 -8.18 -10.30 6.07
CA VAL A 177 -8.07 -11.71 6.41
C VAL A 177 -8.55 -11.94 7.85
N SER A 178 -9.15 -13.12 8.10
CA SER A 178 -9.72 -13.54 9.38
C SER A 178 -8.74 -13.54 10.58
N ASN A 179 -7.47 -13.21 10.35
CA ASN A 179 -6.39 -13.41 11.32
C ASN A 179 -5.75 -12.10 11.81
N PHE A 180 -6.19 -10.93 11.33
CA PHE A 180 -5.68 -9.65 11.85
C PHE A 180 -6.34 -9.32 13.20
N SER A 181 -5.59 -9.45 14.29
CA SER A 181 -6.07 -9.05 15.63
C SER A 181 -5.67 -7.61 15.93
N TYR A 182 -6.65 -6.72 15.95
CA TYR A 182 -6.45 -5.30 16.22
C TYR A 182 -5.91 -5.05 17.64
N GLY A 183 -6.29 -5.87 18.62
CA GLY A 183 -5.73 -5.83 19.98
C GLY A 183 -4.24 -6.20 20.01
N ALA A 184 -3.85 -7.27 19.32
CA ALA A 184 -2.44 -7.68 19.22
C ALA A 184 -1.60 -6.63 18.46
N TYR A 185 -2.18 -5.99 17.45
CA TYR A 185 -1.54 -4.92 16.69
C TYR A 185 -1.17 -3.73 17.58
N TRP A 186 -2.10 -3.26 18.43
CA TRP A 186 -1.81 -2.14 19.33
C TRP A 186 -0.81 -2.51 20.43
N ASN A 187 -0.85 -3.74 20.95
CA ASN A 187 0.20 -4.22 21.87
C ASN A 187 1.58 -4.19 21.18
N TYR A 188 1.64 -4.52 19.89
CA TYR A 188 2.87 -4.44 19.12
C TYR A 188 3.34 -2.99 18.92
N VAL A 189 2.42 -2.07 18.58
CA VAL A 189 2.69 -0.62 18.48
C VAL A 189 3.25 -0.05 19.79
N ASP A 190 2.71 -0.46 20.93
CA ASP A 190 3.21 -0.01 22.23
C ASP A 190 4.66 -0.46 22.46
N GLY A 191 5.01 -1.69 22.07
CA GLY A 191 6.40 -2.15 22.06
C GLY A 191 7.30 -1.28 21.18
N LEU A 192 6.83 -0.89 19.98
CA LEU A 192 7.61 -0.06 19.06
C LEU A 192 7.99 1.31 19.63
N LYS A 193 7.23 1.87 20.59
CA LYS A 193 7.52 3.19 21.19
C LYS A 193 8.89 3.25 21.87
N HIS A 194 9.44 2.11 22.26
CA HIS A 194 10.75 1.99 22.91
C HIS A 194 11.89 1.76 21.92
N HIS A 195 11.59 1.49 20.66
CA HIS A 195 12.59 1.08 19.66
C HIS A 195 12.64 2.04 18.47
N ALA A 196 11.50 2.50 17.96
CA ALA A 196 11.44 3.37 16.80
C ALA A 196 11.88 4.81 17.13
N LYS A 197 12.49 5.49 16.15
CA LYS A 197 12.74 6.95 16.21
C LYS A 197 11.40 7.70 16.28
N ALA A 198 10.47 7.27 15.45
CA ALA A 198 9.12 7.80 15.33
C ALA A 198 8.17 6.67 14.91
N ILE A 199 6.89 6.79 15.23
CA ILE A 199 5.85 5.89 14.73
C ILE A 199 4.82 6.74 13.98
N VAL A 200 4.53 6.39 12.73
CA VAL A 200 3.45 6.97 11.94
C VAL A 200 2.41 5.90 11.73
N ILE A 201 1.19 6.15 12.20
CA ILE A 201 0.05 5.25 12.05
C ILE A 201 -0.98 5.93 11.18
N PHE A 202 -1.48 5.20 10.19
CA PHE A 202 -2.68 5.55 9.47
C PHE A 202 -3.80 4.61 9.89
N ASP A 203 -4.94 5.18 10.25
CA ASP A 203 -6.12 4.39 10.58
C ASP A 203 -7.39 5.21 10.39
N ARG A 204 -8.54 4.64 10.75
CA ARG A 204 -9.77 5.40 10.95
C ARG A 204 -9.61 6.34 12.13
N LEU A 205 -10.22 7.52 12.02
CA LEU A 205 -10.28 8.50 13.11
C LEU A 205 -10.78 7.87 14.40
N SER A 206 -11.91 7.16 14.34
CA SER A 206 -12.53 6.49 15.48
C SER A 206 -11.60 5.46 16.16
N ASN A 207 -10.77 4.76 15.38
CA ASN A 207 -9.83 3.78 15.92
C ASN A 207 -8.69 4.45 16.70
N LEU A 208 -8.18 5.59 16.23
CA LEU A 208 -7.19 6.37 16.97
C LEU A 208 -7.79 6.99 18.25
N GLU A 209 -9.00 7.54 18.15
CA GLU A 209 -9.70 8.14 19.30
C GLU A 209 -10.00 7.14 20.41
N GLN A 210 -10.40 5.91 20.06
CA GLN A 210 -10.59 4.81 21.02
C GLN A 210 -9.31 4.47 21.81
N ARG A 211 -8.13 4.82 21.27
CA ARG A 211 -6.82 4.65 21.93
C ARG A 211 -6.35 5.90 22.66
N GLY A 212 -7.20 6.94 22.74
CA GLY A 212 -6.84 8.23 23.34
C GLY A 212 -5.79 9.00 22.54
N ILE A 213 -5.66 8.72 21.23
CA ILE A 213 -4.73 9.40 20.35
C ILE A 213 -5.46 10.53 19.64
N THR A 214 -5.05 11.77 19.88
CA THR A 214 -5.47 12.90 19.06
C THR A 214 -4.76 12.80 17.71
N PRO A 215 -5.50 12.71 16.59
CA PRO A 215 -4.87 12.65 15.28
C PRO A 215 -4.12 13.95 14.99
N LEU A 216 -2.97 13.83 14.33
CA LEU A 216 -2.22 14.99 13.85
C LEU A 216 -2.99 15.69 12.72
N ASP A 217 -3.68 14.91 11.88
CA ASP A 217 -4.45 15.39 10.76
C ASP A 217 -5.41 14.31 10.26
N THR A 218 -6.37 14.69 9.40
CA THR A 218 -7.38 13.80 8.83
C THR A 218 -7.61 14.06 7.34
N ARG A 219 -8.26 13.11 6.69
CA ARG A 219 -8.86 13.28 5.36
C ARG A 219 -10.08 12.39 5.18
N SER A 220 -11.03 12.83 4.37
CA SER A 220 -12.12 11.97 3.92
C SER A 220 -11.59 10.90 2.97
N MET A 221 -11.89 9.64 3.26
CA MET A 221 -11.66 8.56 2.29
C MET A 221 -12.71 8.64 1.19
N ARG A 222 -12.33 8.32 -0.04
CA ARG A 222 -13.29 8.18 -1.14
C ARG A 222 -13.64 6.72 -1.29
N VAL A 223 -14.88 6.37 -0.96
CA VAL A 223 -15.51 5.11 -1.37
C VAL A 223 -16.29 5.42 -2.66
N ALA A 224 -16.24 4.54 -3.66
CA ALA A 224 -16.73 4.81 -5.01
C ALA A 224 -18.12 5.48 -5.08
N GLY A 225 -18.14 6.81 -5.21
CA GLY A 225 -19.22 7.67 -5.68
C GLY A 225 -20.51 7.78 -4.86
N HIS A 226 -20.87 6.80 -4.04
CA HIS A 226 -22.23 6.67 -3.52
C HIS A 226 -22.38 6.61 -1.99
N TYR A 227 -21.29 6.49 -1.24
CA TYR A 227 -21.33 6.45 0.22
C TYR A 227 -20.39 7.49 0.80
N ASP A 228 -20.81 8.14 1.89
CA ASP A 228 -19.92 8.94 2.71
C ASP A 228 -18.78 8.02 3.16
N GLY A 229 -17.60 8.27 2.61
CA GLY A 229 -16.43 7.52 3.00
C GLY A 229 -16.03 7.87 4.43
N ASP A 230 -15.43 6.91 5.10
CA ASP A 230 -14.96 7.07 6.47
C ASP A 230 -13.74 8.04 6.53
N ILE A 231 -13.35 8.49 7.72
CA ILE A 231 -12.29 9.47 7.89
C ILE A 231 -10.98 8.73 8.19
N GLU A 232 -10.02 8.86 7.29
CA GLU A 232 -8.64 8.42 7.57
C GLU A 232 -7.93 9.50 8.38
N ALA A 233 -7.22 9.07 9.41
CA ALA A 233 -6.46 9.91 10.30
C ALA A 233 -5.01 9.44 10.35
N VAL A 234 -4.10 10.37 10.62
CA VAL A 234 -2.69 10.08 10.86
C VAL A 234 -2.33 10.40 12.31
N GLY A 235 -1.79 9.41 13.01
CA GLY A 235 -1.18 9.57 14.33
C GLY A 235 0.34 9.53 14.20
N VAL A 236 1.05 10.46 14.83
CA VAL A 236 2.52 10.49 14.85
C VAL A 236 3.02 10.49 16.27
N TYR A 237 3.70 9.42 16.70
CA TYR A 237 4.41 9.35 17.96
C TYR A 237 5.87 9.73 17.74
N PHE A 238 6.33 10.77 18.42
CA PHE A 238 7.69 11.29 18.30
C PHE A 238 8.14 11.85 19.64
N ALA A 239 9.41 11.62 20.00
CA ALA A 239 10.02 12.14 21.23
C ALA A 239 9.20 11.85 22.52
N GLY A 240 8.57 10.68 22.60
CA GLY A 240 7.83 10.25 23.79
C GLY A 240 6.35 10.65 23.85
N ALA A 241 5.83 11.35 22.84
CA ALA A 241 4.44 11.79 22.82
C ALA A 241 3.79 11.69 21.43
N TRP A 242 2.46 11.65 21.40
CA TRP A 242 1.68 11.81 20.17
C TRP A 242 1.59 13.29 19.80
N LEU A 243 1.93 13.63 18.55
CA LEU A 243 1.82 14.98 18.04
C LEU A 243 0.35 15.35 17.79
N SER A 244 -0.05 16.53 18.24
CA SER A 244 -1.39 17.08 17.99
C SER A 244 -1.43 18.21 16.95
N THR A 245 -0.26 18.68 16.49
CA THR A 245 -0.13 19.78 15.52
C THR A 245 1.13 19.61 14.67
N TRP A 246 1.10 20.07 13.42
CA TRP A 246 2.24 20.03 12.50
C TRP A 246 3.41 20.94 12.88
N SER A 247 3.21 21.89 13.81
CA SER A 247 4.29 22.76 14.28
C SER A 247 5.24 21.98 15.19
N THR A 248 6.45 21.74 14.71
CA THR A 248 7.60 21.32 15.54
C THR A 248 8.22 22.50 16.28
N GLU A 249 7.67 23.71 16.14
CA GLU A 249 8.08 24.86 16.95
C GLU A 249 7.83 24.50 18.41
N GLU A 250 8.90 24.10 19.11
CA GLU A 250 9.00 24.37 20.54
C GLU A 250 8.55 25.81 20.69
N LYS A 251 7.47 26.04 21.46
CA LYS A 251 7.10 27.40 21.84
C LYS A 251 8.28 27.94 22.64
N GLU A 252 9.23 28.59 21.98
CA GLU A 252 10.20 29.43 22.65
C GLU A 252 9.39 30.37 23.56
N PRO A 253 9.74 30.48 24.85
CA PRO A 253 8.99 31.31 25.78
C PRO A 253 8.87 32.72 25.21
N LYS A 254 7.63 33.13 24.92
CA LYS A 254 7.30 34.36 24.19
C LYS A 254 7.94 35.57 24.84
N ASN A 255 9.11 35.95 24.33
CA ASN A 255 9.72 37.25 24.57
C ASN A 255 10.33 37.72 23.26
N ARG A 256 9.55 38.47 22.47
CA ARG A 256 9.91 39.80 21.93
C ARG A 256 9.04 40.24 20.73
N ARG A 257 8.45 41.41 20.94
CA ARG A 257 8.23 42.57 20.04
C ARG A 257 8.13 42.34 18.52
N LYS A 258 6.97 42.72 17.99
CA LYS A 258 6.62 42.91 16.57
C LYS A 258 7.53 43.95 15.89
N ALA A 259 8.08 43.61 14.74
CA ALA A 259 8.49 44.57 13.70
C ALA A 259 7.79 44.21 12.39
N SER A 260 7.05 45.17 11.83
CA SER A 260 6.29 45.05 10.58
C SER A 260 7.20 45.13 9.35
N LYS A 261 6.93 44.32 8.31
CA LYS A 261 7.51 44.48 6.96
C LYS A 261 6.43 44.65 5.89
N PRO A 262 6.76 45.31 4.76
CA PRO A 262 5.80 45.88 3.81
C PRO A 262 5.38 44.93 2.67
N LYS A 263 4.24 45.28 2.05
CA LYS A 263 3.55 44.60 0.94
C LYS A 263 4.38 44.57 -0.36
N LYS A 264 4.30 43.43 -1.08
CA LYS A 264 4.73 43.28 -2.48
C LYS A 264 3.52 43.19 -3.42
N GLU A 265 3.62 43.82 -4.58
CA GLU A 265 2.67 43.79 -5.69
C GLU A 265 2.79 42.51 -6.55
N PRO A 266 1.70 42.09 -7.24
CA PRO A 266 1.67 40.88 -8.06
C PRO A 266 2.11 41.11 -9.51
N ALA A 267 2.84 40.14 -10.07
CA ALA A 267 3.24 40.09 -11.48
C ALA A 267 2.14 39.51 -12.39
N LYS A 268 2.07 40.01 -13.62
CA LYS A 268 1.09 39.68 -14.67
C LYS A 268 1.36 38.32 -15.33
N ALA A 269 0.28 37.62 -15.67
CA ALA A 269 0.28 36.33 -16.37
C ALA A 269 0.38 36.48 -17.89
N VAL A 270 1.07 35.54 -18.53
CA VAL A 270 1.16 35.36 -19.99
C VAL A 270 0.38 34.11 -20.38
N LYS A 271 -0.46 34.22 -21.41
CA LYS A 271 -1.21 33.11 -22.02
C LYS A 271 -0.44 32.54 -23.20
N ILE A 272 -0.52 31.23 -23.38
CA ILE A 272 -0.04 30.51 -24.57
C ILE A 272 -1.17 29.58 -25.03
N ASP A 273 -1.52 29.69 -26.31
CA ASP A 273 -2.52 28.86 -26.99
C ASP A 273 -1.84 27.63 -27.62
N VAL A 274 -2.52 26.48 -27.57
CA VAL A 274 -2.04 25.22 -28.18
C VAL A 274 -3.12 24.68 -29.11
N ALA A 275 -2.70 24.35 -30.33
CA ALA A 275 -3.52 23.84 -31.42
C ALA A 275 -3.77 22.32 -31.33
N SER A 276 -4.92 21.92 -31.87
CA SER A 276 -5.50 20.57 -31.90
C SER A 276 -4.92 19.66 -32.98
N SER A 277 -4.82 18.35 -32.69
CA SER A 277 -4.54 17.30 -33.67
C SER A 277 -5.69 16.29 -33.75
N GLU A 278 -5.93 15.81 -34.96
CA GLU A 278 -7.04 14.96 -35.42
C GLU A 278 -6.91 13.49 -35.01
N THR A 279 -8.04 12.78 -35.08
CA THR A 279 -8.29 11.39 -34.64
C THR A 279 -8.34 10.44 -35.84
N ILE A 280 -7.95 9.17 -35.63
CA ILE A 280 -8.03 8.08 -36.60
C ILE A 280 -8.84 6.94 -35.97
N ASP A 281 -9.87 6.48 -36.68
CA ASP A 281 -10.76 5.37 -36.36
C ASP A 281 -10.15 4.01 -36.73
N LEU A 282 -10.34 3.00 -35.86
CA LEU A 282 -10.10 1.59 -36.19
C LEU A 282 -11.17 0.67 -35.56
N ASP A 283 -11.69 -0.22 -36.40
CA ASP A 283 -12.81 -1.15 -36.17
C ASP A 283 -12.54 -2.30 -35.18
N GLU A 284 -13.61 -2.74 -34.50
CA GLU A 284 -13.62 -3.82 -33.51
C GLU A 284 -13.93 -5.22 -34.09
N PRO A 285 -13.35 -6.31 -33.51
CA PRO A 285 -13.83 -7.67 -33.73
C PRO A 285 -14.59 -8.27 -32.53
N THR A 286 -15.64 -9.03 -32.88
CA THR A 286 -16.72 -9.61 -32.08
C THR A 286 -16.33 -10.74 -31.10
N GLU A 287 -17.00 -10.75 -29.93
CA GLU A 287 -16.90 -11.74 -28.83
C GLU A 287 -17.41 -13.16 -29.16
N LYS A 288 -16.82 -14.18 -28.49
CA LYS A 288 -17.32 -15.57 -28.43
C LYS A 288 -17.74 -15.98 -27.01
N PRO A 289 -18.67 -16.94 -26.85
CA PRO A 289 -19.46 -17.12 -25.63
C PRO A 289 -18.77 -17.94 -24.53
N LYS A 290 -19.05 -17.55 -23.28
CA LYS A 290 -18.50 -18.11 -22.02
C LYS A 290 -19.20 -19.41 -21.61
N ARG A 291 -18.41 -20.45 -21.27
CA ARG A 291 -18.88 -21.67 -20.58
C ARG A 291 -18.72 -21.54 -19.06
N LYS A 292 -19.77 -21.90 -18.30
CA LYS A 292 -19.77 -21.97 -16.82
C LYS A 292 -19.20 -23.32 -16.35
N LEU A 293 -18.25 -23.27 -15.42
CA LEU A 293 -17.75 -24.43 -14.66
C LEU A 293 -18.14 -24.27 -13.20
N THR A 294 -18.85 -25.25 -12.65
CA THR A 294 -19.23 -25.34 -11.24
C THR A 294 -18.16 -26.13 -10.45
N TYR A 295 -17.76 -25.59 -9.31
CA TYR A 295 -16.76 -26.20 -8.41
C TYR A 295 -17.46 -26.91 -7.24
N LYS A 296 -17.02 -28.13 -6.92
CA LYS A 296 -17.40 -28.86 -5.70
C LYS A 296 -16.23 -28.85 -4.70
N PRO A 297 -16.43 -28.46 -3.43
CA PRO A 297 -15.37 -28.48 -2.43
C PRO A 297 -15.06 -29.90 -1.94
N HIS A 298 -13.77 -30.18 -1.71
CA HIS A 298 -13.30 -31.40 -1.06
C HIS A 298 -13.42 -31.29 0.46
N SER A 299 -13.89 -32.36 1.11
CA SER A 299 -14.01 -32.51 2.56
C SER A 299 -12.64 -32.62 3.25
N LEU A 300 -12.40 -31.79 4.28
CA LEU A 300 -11.24 -31.88 5.16
C LEU A 300 -11.34 -33.16 6.02
N LYS A 301 -10.27 -33.95 6.08
CA LYS A 301 -10.15 -35.10 7.01
C LYS A 301 -9.52 -34.63 8.32
N GLU A 302 -10.15 -34.95 9.45
CA GLU A 302 -9.60 -34.71 10.78
C GLU A 302 -8.34 -35.57 11.02
N VAL A 303 -7.29 -34.97 11.58
CA VAL A 303 -6.05 -35.66 11.93
C VAL A 303 -5.85 -35.58 13.44
N THR A 304 -5.70 -36.73 14.10
CA THR A 304 -5.52 -36.88 15.55
C THR A 304 -4.09 -37.23 15.92
N CYS A 305 -3.59 -36.70 17.04
CA CYS A 305 -2.28 -37.01 17.58
C CYS A 305 -2.21 -38.48 18.03
N LYS A 306 -1.21 -39.24 17.54
CA LYS A 306 -1.06 -40.66 17.89
C LYS A 306 -0.80 -40.90 19.39
N LYS A 307 -0.19 -39.94 20.09
CA LYS A 307 0.26 -40.07 21.48
C LYS A 307 -0.85 -39.74 22.49
N CYS A 308 -1.53 -38.60 22.34
CA CYS A 308 -2.56 -38.15 23.27
C CYS A 308 -4.00 -38.21 22.73
N LYS A 309 -4.19 -38.64 21.47
CA LYS A 309 -5.49 -38.74 20.78
C LYS A 309 -6.25 -37.41 20.61
N LYS A 310 -5.69 -36.26 20.99
CA LYS A 310 -6.29 -34.94 20.73
C LYS A 310 -6.08 -34.50 19.28
N ASN A 311 -6.97 -33.65 18.77
CA ASN A 311 -6.88 -33.06 17.43
C ASN A 311 -5.69 -32.09 17.34
N PHE A 312 -5.05 -32.02 16.17
CA PHE A 312 -3.97 -31.08 15.93
C PHE A 312 -4.51 -29.67 15.66
N SER A 313 -3.87 -28.68 16.28
CA SER A 313 -3.89 -27.27 15.86
C SER A 313 -2.91 -27.10 14.69
N TYR A 314 -3.34 -26.48 13.59
CA TYR A 314 -2.44 -26.16 12.49
C TYR A 314 -1.50 -25.03 12.92
N MET A 315 -0.20 -25.33 13.02
CA MET A 315 0.84 -24.30 13.09
C MET A 315 1.56 -24.22 11.75
N TYR A 316 1.57 -23.04 11.16
CA TYR A 316 2.41 -22.73 10.02
C TYR A 316 3.76 -22.23 10.53
N SER A 317 4.83 -22.99 10.27
CA SER A 317 6.19 -22.46 10.35
C SER A 317 7.00 -22.92 9.14
N PHE A 318 7.69 -21.97 8.51
CA PHE A 318 8.65 -22.20 7.41
C PHE A 318 8.13 -23.07 6.24
N GLY A 319 7.06 -22.64 5.58
CA GLY A 319 6.70 -23.12 4.24
C GLY A 319 6.27 -24.59 4.10
N LYS A 320 6.13 -25.35 5.20
CA LYS A 320 5.50 -26.68 5.21
C LYS A 320 4.59 -26.82 6.42
N PRO A 321 3.32 -27.26 6.26
CA PRO A 321 2.45 -27.51 7.40
C PRO A 321 3.05 -28.62 8.26
N ARG A 322 3.40 -28.29 9.51
CA ARG A 322 3.78 -29.27 10.53
C ARG A 322 2.66 -29.34 11.56
N LEU A 323 2.17 -30.56 11.81
CA LEU A 323 1.21 -30.83 12.86
C LEU A 323 1.97 -30.92 14.17
N ILE A 324 1.78 -29.95 15.07
CA ILE A 324 2.37 -29.95 16.41
C ILE A 324 1.23 -30.18 17.40
N CYS A 325 1.42 -31.12 18.31
CA CYS A 325 0.48 -31.35 19.39
C CYS A 325 0.97 -30.57 20.62
N ASP A 326 0.22 -29.55 21.04
CA ASP A 326 0.60 -28.66 22.14
C ASP A 326 0.80 -29.39 23.48
N GLU A 327 0.20 -30.55 23.64
CA GLU A 327 0.25 -31.37 24.85
C GLU A 327 1.40 -32.38 24.86
N CYS A 328 2.05 -32.59 23.71
CA CYS A 328 3.05 -33.64 23.52
C CYS A 328 4.38 -33.11 23.01
N LYS A 329 4.63 -31.80 23.15
CA LYS A 329 5.86 -31.11 22.71
C LYS A 329 7.12 -31.90 23.02
#